data_AF-A0A7X6PIB4-F1
#
_entry.id   AF-A0A7X6PIB4-F1
#
_cell.length_a   1.000
_cell.length_b   1.000
_cell.length_c   1.000
_cell.angle_alpha   90.00
_cell.angle_beta   90.00
_cell.angle_gamma   90.00
#
_symmetry.space_group_name_H-M   'P 1'
#
loop_
_entity.id
_entity.type
_entity.pdbx_description
1 polymer ?
#
loop_
_entity_poly.entity_id
_entity_poly.type
_entity_poly.pdbx_seq_one_letter_code
_entity_poly.pdbx_strand_id
1 'polypeptide(L)' 'PKGFAPIAIGLALTLIHLISIPVTNTSVNPARSTGVALFQGTWAIEQLWLFWVAPIIGAAIGALIYKYLIASAKE' A
#
# COMPACT_ATOMS: atom_id res chain seq x y z
N PRO A 1 18.62 -15.19 -0.32
CA PRO A 1 19.32 -15.16 -1.63
C PRO A 1 19.04 -13.84 -2.38
N LYS A 2 20.08 -13.27 -3.03
CA LYS A 2 19.90 -12.06 -3.85
C LYS A 2 19.03 -12.41 -5.07
N GLY A 3 18.17 -11.46 -5.51
CA GLY A 3 17.31 -11.62 -6.69
C GLY A 3 15.84 -11.99 -6.45
N PHE A 4 15.44 -12.39 -5.23
CA PHE A 4 14.06 -12.82 -4.94
C PHE A 4 13.10 -11.69 -4.55
N ALA A 5 13.59 -10.45 -4.44
CA ALA A 5 12.77 -9.30 -4.01
C ALA A 5 11.54 -9.04 -4.89
N PRO A 6 11.62 -9.07 -6.25
CA PRO A 6 10.45 -8.82 -7.10
C PRO A 6 9.32 -9.83 -6.87
N ILE A 7 9.65 -11.12 -6.68
CA ILE A 7 8.66 -12.17 -6.42
C ILE A 7 7.99 -11.94 -5.07
N ALA A 8 8.77 -11.68 -4.02
CA ALA A 8 8.23 -11.41 -2.69
C ALA A 8 7.32 -10.18 -2.67
N ILE A 9 7.74 -9.08 -3.30
CA ILE A 9 6.96 -7.83 -3.36
C ILE A 9 5.69 -8.02 -4.20
N GLY A 10 5.79 -8.69 -5.35
CA GLY A 10 4.64 -8.95 -6.22
C GLY A 10 3.58 -9.83 -5.54
N LEU A 11 4.00 -10.95 -4.93
CA LEU A 11 3.08 -11.82 -4.21
C LEU A 11 2.50 -11.16 -2.94
N ALA A 12 3.27 -10.30 -2.26
CA ALA A 12 2.73 -9.50 -1.16
C ALA A 12 1.60 -8.58 -1.64
N LEU A 13 1.74 -7.92 -2.80
CA LEU A 13 0.67 -7.10 -3.37
C LEU A 13 -0.55 -7.95 -3.77
N THR A 14 -0.33 -9.14 -4.34
CA THR A 14 -1.43 -10.09 -4.63
C THR A 14 -2.20 -10.44 -3.35
N LEU A 15 -1.49 -10.78 -2.27
CA LEU A 15 -2.11 -11.10 -0.98
C LEU A 15 -2.93 -9.92 -0.44
N ILE A 16 -2.41 -8.70 -0.50
CA ILE A 16 -3.11 -7.49 -0.07
C ILE A 16 -4.45 -7.34 -0.82
N HIS A 17 -4.48 -7.63 -2.12
CA HIS A 17 -5.71 -7.60 -2.91
C HIS A 17 -6.70 -8.69 -2.49
N LEU A 18 -6.23 -9.92 -2.30
CA LEU A 18 -7.07 -11.04 -1.86
C LEU A 18 -7.81 -10.74 -0.54
N ILE A 19 -7.22 -9.91 0.32
CA ILE A 19 -7.81 -9.52 1.61
C ILE A 19 -8.71 -8.29 1.48
N SER A 20 -8.24 -7.23 0.81
CA SER A 20 -8.81 -5.87 0.97
C SER A 20 -9.70 -5.38 -0.18
N ILE A 21 -9.85 -6.16 -1.27
CA ILE A 21 -10.78 -5.82 -2.36
C ILE A 21 -12.22 -5.62 -1.83
N PRO A 22 -12.81 -6.52 -1.02
CA PRO A 22 -14.20 -6.36 -0.58
C PRO A 22 -14.46 -5.14 0.32
N VAL A 23 -13.41 -4.55 0.90
CA VAL A 23 -13.52 -3.46 1.87
C VAL A 23 -13.33 -2.09 1.22
N THR A 24 -12.26 -1.93 0.43
CA THR A 24 -11.87 -0.61 -0.15
C THR A 24 -11.53 -0.68 -1.63
N ASN A 25 -11.80 -1.82 -2.28
CA ASN A 25 -11.33 -2.12 -3.63
C ASN A 25 -9.79 -2.06 -3.78
N THR A 26 -9.08 -2.23 -2.65
CA THR A 26 -7.62 -2.20 -2.50
C THR A 26 -6.93 -0.99 -3.14
N SER A 27 -6.65 0.02 -2.31
CA SER A 27 -5.78 1.13 -2.71
C SER A 27 -4.30 0.79 -2.53
N VAL A 28 -3.79 0.89 -1.29
CA VAL A 28 -2.37 0.80 -0.86
C VAL A 28 -1.37 1.60 -1.73
N ASN A 29 -1.86 2.47 -2.60
CA ASN A 29 -1.09 3.22 -3.59
C ASN A 29 -1.88 4.48 -3.99
N PRO A 30 -1.47 5.67 -3.51
CA PRO A 30 -2.17 6.92 -3.80
C PRO A 30 -2.23 7.27 -5.29
N ALA A 31 -1.19 6.95 -6.06
CA ALA A 31 -1.16 7.20 -7.51
C ALA A 31 -2.17 6.31 -8.25
N ARG A 32 -2.28 5.03 -7.87
CA ARG A 32 -3.28 4.10 -8.43
C ARG A 32 -4.70 4.56 -8.13
N SER A 33 -4.98 5.05 -6.92
CA SER A 33 -6.30 5.59 -6.57
C SER A 33 -6.62 6.87 -7.31
N THR A 34 -5.65 7.79 -7.43
CA THR A 34 -5.82 9.06 -8.15
C THR A 34 -6.11 8.82 -9.63
N GLY A 35 -5.34 7.92 -10.27
CA GLY A 35 -5.47 7.63 -11.69
C GLY A 35 -6.87 7.17 -12.10
N VAL A 36 -7.56 6.38 -11.26
CA VAL A 36 -8.94 5.95 -11.56
C VAL A 36 -9.98 6.97 -11.12
N ALA A 37 -9.78 7.65 -9.98
CA ALA A 37 -10.77 8.57 -9.42
C ALA A 37 -11.08 9.74 -10.38
N LEU A 38 -10.09 10.21 -11.14
CA LEU A 38 -10.24 11.27 -12.14
C LEU A 38 -11.25 10.95 -13.24
N PHE A 39 -11.53 9.66 -13.50
CA PHE A 39 -12.45 9.22 -14.56
C PHE A 39 -13.72 8.57 -14.02
N GLN A 40 -13.84 8.38 -12.71
CA GLN A 40 -14.89 7.56 -12.11
C GLN A 40 -16.08 8.41 -11.61
N GLY A 41 -15.87 9.71 -11.38
CA GLY A 41 -16.91 10.66 -10.98
C GLY A 41 -16.55 11.39 -9.68
N THR A 42 -17.46 12.24 -9.19
CA THR A 42 -17.20 13.12 -8.03
C THR A 42 -17.01 12.34 -6.73
N TRP A 43 -17.78 11.27 -6.51
CA TRP A 43 -17.72 10.50 -5.27
C TRP A 43 -16.33 9.88 -5.02
N ALA A 44 -15.63 9.47 -6.08
CA ALA A 44 -14.28 8.90 -5.95
C ALA A 44 -13.25 9.98 -5.59
N ILE A 45 -13.40 11.19 -6.11
CA ILE A 45 -12.55 12.33 -5.76
C ILE A 45 -12.80 12.79 -4.33
N GLU A 46 -14.07 12.83 -3.89
CA GLU A 46 -14.45 13.19 -2.52
C GLU A 46 -13.84 12.25 -1.46
N GLN A 47 -13.65 10.98 -1.79
CA GLN A 47 -13.02 9.99 -0.90
C GLN A 47 -11.51 9.84 -1.12
N LEU A 48 -10.92 10.45 -2.15
CA LEU A 48 -9.54 10.22 -2.56
C LEU A 48 -8.52 10.53 -1.46
N TRP A 49 -8.81 11.52 -0.60
CA TRP A 49 -7.93 11.92 0.50
C TRP A 49 -7.58 10.75 1.44
N LEU A 50 -8.53 9.85 1.70
CA LEU A 50 -8.32 8.69 2.57
C LEU A 50 -7.26 7.76 1.97
N PHE A 51 -7.28 7.60 0.65
CA PHE A 51 -6.36 6.77 -0.11
C PHE A 51 -4.99 7.42 -0.35
N TRP A 52 -4.81 8.67 0.09
CA TRP A 52 -3.49 9.28 0.25
C TRP A 52 -2.97 9.10 1.67
N VAL A 53 -3.77 9.50 2.66
CA VAL A 53 -3.36 9.54 4.07
C VAL A 53 -3.07 8.14 4.61
N ALA A 54 -3.99 7.19 4.43
CA ALA A 54 -3.86 5.87 5.04
C ALA A 54 -2.66 5.06 4.48
N PRO A 55 -2.42 4.97 3.15
CA PRO A 55 -1.25 4.26 2.64
C PRO A 55 0.09 4.87 3.06
N ILE A 56 0.20 6.21 3.09
CA ILE A 56 1.45 6.89 3.47
C ILE A 56 1.76 6.66 4.95
N ILE A 57 0.77 6.81 5.82
CA ILE A 57 0.94 6.54 7.26
C ILE A 57 1.32 5.07 7.48
N GLY A 58 0.63 4.14 6.82
CA GLY A 58 0.93 2.71 6.91
C GLY A 58 2.36 2.39 6.45
N ALA A 59 2.81 2.98 5.34
CA ALA A 59 4.17 2.81 4.83
C ALA A 59 5.22 3.36 5.81
N ALA A 60 4.99 4.54 6.40
CA ALA A 60 5.86 5.11 7.41
C ALA A 60 5.96 4.21 8.65
N ILE A 61 4.84 3.70 9.17
CA ILE A 61 4.81 2.78 10.30
C ILE A 61 5.59 1.49 9.96
N GLY A 62 5.34 0.89 8.79
CA GLY A 62 6.05 -0.31 8.36
C GLY A 62 7.57 -0.10 8.25
N ALA A 63 7.99 1.05 7.72
CA ALA A 63 9.41 1.41 7.65
C ALA A 63 10.05 1.60 9.03
N LEU A 64 9.34 2.24 9.98
CA LEU A 64 9.82 2.43 11.34
C LEU A 64 9.93 1.08 12.08
N ILE A 65 8.94 0.20 11.94
CA ILE A 65 8.95 -1.17 12.48
C ILE A 65 10.17 -1.91 11.95
N TYR A 66 10.39 -1.89 10.62
CA TYR A 66 11.54 -2.56 10.02
C TYR A 66 12.86 -2.00 10.58
N LYS A 67 13.02 -0.67 10.61
CA LYS A 67 14.24 -0.02 11.07
C LYS A 67 14.59 -0.38 12.51
N TYR A 68 13.64 -0.24 13.43
CA TYR A 68 13.92 -0.34 14.86
C TYR A 68 13.79 -1.75 15.44
N LEU A 69 12.97 -2.62 14.86
CA LEU A 69 12.71 -3.94 15.42
C LEU A 69 13.35 -5.08 14.63
N ILE A 70 13.54 -4.90 13.31
CA ILE A 70 14.00 -5.99 12.44
C ILE A 70 15.43 -5.77 12.00
N ALA A 71 15.74 -4.58 11.46
CA ALA A 71 17.07 -4.25 10.97
C ALA A 71 18.08 -4.06 12.11
N SER A 72 17.66 -3.43 13.21
CA SER A 72 18.52 -3.23 14.39
C SER A 72 18.91 -4.54 15.10
N ALA A 73 18.17 -5.63 14.92
CA ALA A 73 18.49 -6.95 15.47
C ALA A 73 19.50 -7.74 14.60
N LYS A 74 19.95 -7.15 13.49
CA LYS A 74 20.84 -7.77 12.51
C LYS A 74 22.28 -7.23 12.56
N GLU A 75 22.51 -6.22 13.39
CA GLU A 75 23.83 -5.74 13.83
C GLU A 75 24.20 -6.40 15.16
#